data_AF-A0A6A6BZQ7-F1
#
_entry.id   AF-A0A6A6BZQ7-F1
#
_cell.length_a   1.000
_cell.length_b   1.000
_cell.length_c   1.000
_cell.angle_alpha   90.00
_cell.angle_beta   90.00
_cell.angle_gamma   90.00
#
_symmetry.space_group_name_H-M   'P 1'
#
loop_
_entity.id
_entity.type
_entity.pdbx_description
1 polymer ?
#
loop_
_entity_poly.entity_id
_entity_poly.type
_entity_poly.pdbx_seq_one_letter_code
_entity_poly.pdbx_strand_id
1 'polypeptide(L)'
;MAEVQEFNILTPVGMLGYGFRSDEFWYGIEKYSPAAVIVDSGSTDGGPYKLGMNRMTCGKGSYIRDLEPLLDAAFHKKIKVLIGSVGGDGSDLHVREIFEMVKGIAEERGYNFKIATIDAGVDRHLIINRIRAGKTSPCGPAPELTEEDVNSAVDVVAQMGCEPYLKALEQDPDIILGGRSYDPAAFAAFCLARGCEPGVAWHMGKIMECGGMCAVPKGRSMIATMRKDSFDLTPLSPEERCTPLSVAAHTLYEKTRPDRLPGPGGVLHLDGSKYEQITEKTTRIRGAKFVPTPYQVKLEGVTKLGYRTIFIGGIRDPILISQIDDFLERARKYTQALFPELDKSENCQLKYQIYGRNATMGPLEPDMSVGHEIGVFGEVLASTQELSHTIANNVRATVLHLSYDGQLATTGNFASPLSPHEQEAGPVFKFSLYHLVDLEAGEEVSLFPITMHDVKASQEPRTLSTLSKEQFQAIESGKLKPLNRKVIPSGAAPLSEIARVVRSKNSGPFELTLDVMCDTEDAYQRVKKANLLTNETIKKLYRVRDEDIIVNMYFEPALAWKCTIKRPWAQGSVGERDTLGTQQHAPLLTIEVPPAGSKSVPIIGASA
;
A
#
# COMPACT_ATOMS: atom_id res chain seq x y z
N MET A 1 26.60 26.51 -15.50
CA MET A 1 25.92 25.22 -15.20
C MET A 1 25.14 24.84 -16.43
N ALA A 2 25.30 23.63 -16.96
CA ALA A 2 24.54 23.20 -18.13
C ALA A 2 23.02 23.26 -17.81
N GLU A 3 22.24 23.76 -18.75
CA GLU A 3 20.78 23.80 -18.66
C GLU A 3 20.25 22.36 -18.71
N VAL A 4 19.37 21.99 -17.78
CA VAL A 4 18.74 20.66 -17.78
C VAL A 4 17.78 20.63 -18.97
N GLN A 5 18.14 19.88 -20.01
CA GLN A 5 17.26 19.68 -21.16
C GLN A 5 15.99 18.97 -20.69
N GLU A 6 14.83 19.43 -21.17
CA GLU A 6 13.54 18.80 -20.88
C GLU A 6 13.53 17.35 -21.39
N PHE A 7 13.03 16.42 -20.57
CA PHE A 7 12.93 15.00 -20.93
C PHE A 7 11.67 14.36 -20.34
N ASN A 8 11.22 13.25 -20.92
CA ASN A 8 10.01 12.55 -20.49
C ASN A 8 10.34 11.22 -19.79
N ILE A 9 9.54 10.87 -18.77
CA ILE A 9 9.50 9.55 -18.15
C ILE A 9 8.09 9.00 -18.34
N LEU A 10 7.98 7.74 -18.75
CA LEU A 10 6.71 7.03 -18.85
C LEU A 10 6.59 6.03 -17.69
N THR A 11 5.46 6.06 -16.99
CA THR A 11 5.07 4.98 -16.07
C THR A 11 3.79 4.33 -16.57
N PRO A 12 3.84 3.07 -17.03
CA PRO A 12 2.68 2.40 -17.60
C PRO A 12 1.71 1.90 -16.54
N VAL A 13 2.24 1.56 -15.36
CA VAL A 13 1.48 1.02 -14.22
C VAL A 13 2.30 1.21 -12.94
N GLY A 14 1.63 1.39 -11.80
CA GLY A 14 2.30 1.50 -10.48
C GLY A 14 2.57 0.17 -9.77
N MET A 15 2.43 -0.96 -10.46
CA MET A 15 2.76 -2.30 -9.97
C MET A 15 2.88 -3.22 -11.18
N LEU A 16 4.09 -3.72 -11.45
CA LEU A 16 4.31 -4.62 -12.57
C LEU A 16 3.49 -5.90 -12.39
N GLY A 17 2.82 -6.34 -13.45
CA GLY A 17 1.91 -7.49 -13.43
C GLY A 17 0.44 -7.12 -13.30
N TYR A 18 0.09 -5.91 -12.84
CA TYR A 18 -1.31 -5.47 -12.78
C TYR A 18 -1.91 -5.19 -14.17
N GLY A 19 -1.07 -5.02 -15.18
CA GLY A 19 -1.48 -4.78 -16.56
C GLY A 19 -1.69 -3.32 -16.89
N PHE A 20 -1.44 -2.99 -18.15
CA PHE A 20 -1.74 -1.69 -18.76
C PHE A 20 -2.14 -1.92 -20.20
N ARG A 21 -2.79 -0.92 -20.81
CA ARG A 21 -3.19 -1.06 -22.20
C ARG A 21 -1.99 -0.80 -23.12
N SER A 22 -1.72 -1.75 -24.01
CA SER A 22 -0.59 -1.66 -24.94
C SER A 22 -0.70 -0.46 -25.89
N ASP A 23 -1.93 -0.09 -26.28
CA ASP A 23 -2.16 1.05 -27.16
C ASP A 23 -1.79 2.39 -26.49
N GLU A 24 -2.19 2.60 -25.24
CA GLU A 24 -1.77 3.76 -24.45
C GLU A 24 -0.25 3.82 -24.25
N PHE A 25 0.37 2.67 -23.94
CA PHE A 25 1.82 2.58 -23.75
C PHE A 25 2.56 3.02 -25.01
N TRP A 26 2.27 2.40 -26.16
CA TRP A 26 2.93 2.74 -27.42
C TRP A 26 2.63 4.16 -27.89
N TYR A 27 1.43 4.68 -27.62
CA TYR A 27 1.12 6.09 -27.86
C TYR A 27 2.04 7.00 -27.03
N GLY A 28 2.25 6.68 -25.76
CA GLY A 28 3.18 7.37 -24.89
C GLY A 28 4.62 7.35 -25.42
N ILE A 29 5.09 6.18 -25.86
CA ILE A 29 6.41 6.00 -26.45
C ILE A 29 6.58 6.85 -27.73
N GLU A 30 5.61 6.79 -28.64
CA GLU A 30 5.69 7.46 -29.95
C GLU A 30 5.52 8.99 -29.84
N LYS A 31 4.55 9.46 -29.03
CA LYS A 31 4.26 10.88 -28.90
C LYS A 31 5.30 11.64 -28.07
N TYR A 32 5.76 11.04 -26.97
CA TYR A 32 6.58 11.75 -25.99
C TYR A 32 8.06 11.35 -26.03
N SER A 33 8.43 10.29 -26.74
CA SER A 33 9.82 9.81 -26.85
C SER A 33 10.54 9.77 -25.49
N PRO A 34 10.01 9.04 -24.50
CA PRO A 34 10.51 9.10 -23.13
C PRO A 34 11.95 8.58 -23.04
N ALA A 35 12.75 9.23 -22.19
CA ALA A 35 14.13 8.82 -21.93
C ALA A 35 14.20 7.54 -21.07
N ALA A 36 13.15 7.29 -20.28
CA ALA A 36 12.99 6.04 -19.54
C ALA A 36 11.53 5.64 -19.38
N VAL A 37 11.33 4.32 -19.26
CA VAL A 37 10.14 3.72 -18.67
C VAL A 37 10.50 3.29 -17.25
N ILE A 38 9.78 3.79 -16.25
CA ILE A 38 10.06 3.49 -14.84
C ILE A 38 8.80 2.95 -14.16
N VAL A 39 8.95 1.84 -13.44
CA VAL A 39 7.91 1.20 -12.63
C VAL A 39 8.50 0.92 -11.25
N ASP A 40 7.76 1.14 -10.18
CA ASP A 40 8.06 0.54 -8.87
C ASP A 40 6.92 -0.41 -8.52
N SER A 41 7.26 -1.55 -7.91
CA SER A 41 6.30 -2.57 -7.50
C SER A 41 6.25 -2.74 -5.98
N GLY A 42 6.77 -1.77 -5.22
CA GLY A 42 6.92 -1.86 -3.78
C GLY A 42 5.59 -1.94 -3.07
N SER A 43 5.38 -2.97 -2.24
CA SER A 43 4.17 -3.02 -1.40
C SER A 43 4.30 -3.93 -0.18
N THR A 44 3.94 -3.39 0.98
CA THR A 44 3.66 -4.15 2.21
C THR A 44 2.18 -4.19 2.57
N ASP A 45 1.32 -3.60 1.74
CA ASP A 45 -0.12 -3.47 1.99
C ASP A 45 -0.86 -4.79 2.18
N GLY A 46 -0.39 -5.84 1.49
CA GLY A 46 -0.95 -7.18 1.63
C GLY A 46 -0.65 -7.85 2.97
N GLY A 47 0.14 -7.21 3.84
CA GLY A 47 0.66 -7.80 5.06
C GLY A 47 1.89 -8.68 4.83
N PRO A 48 2.33 -9.44 5.86
CA PRO A 48 3.63 -10.10 5.89
C PRO A 48 3.71 -11.38 5.04
N TYR A 49 2.57 -11.85 4.51
CA TYR A 49 2.46 -13.17 3.90
C TYR A 49 3.36 -13.36 2.67
N LYS A 50 3.47 -12.35 1.80
CA LYS A 50 4.22 -12.48 0.53
C LYS A 50 5.71 -12.65 0.77
N LEU A 51 6.30 -11.78 1.60
CA LEU A 51 7.69 -11.88 2.00
C LEU A 51 7.96 -13.20 2.74
N GLY A 52 7.04 -13.61 3.63
CA GLY A 52 7.19 -14.83 4.41
C GLY A 52 7.11 -16.11 3.59
N MET A 53 6.32 -16.10 2.51
CA MET A 53 6.21 -17.21 1.56
C MET A 53 7.20 -17.11 0.40
N ASN A 54 7.92 -16.00 0.28
CA ASN A 54 8.73 -15.63 -0.88
C ASN A 54 7.94 -15.81 -2.19
N ARG A 55 6.75 -15.18 -2.24
CA ARG A 55 5.84 -15.24 -3.39
C ARG A 55 5.65 -13.85 -3.98
N MET A 56 5.87 -13.75 -5.28
CA MET A 56 5.55 -12.56 -6.05
C MET A 56 4.06 -12.19 -5.97
N THR A 57 3.77 -10.90 -6.18
CA THR A 57 2.42 -10.33 -6.10
C THR A 57 1.48 -10.87 -7.17
N CYS A 58 1.99 -11.11 -8.39
CA CYS A 58 1.20 -11.60 -9.51
C CYS A 58 1.67 -12.97 -9.99
N GLY A 59 0.86 -13.66 -10.78
CA GLY A 59 1.29 -14.88 -11.46
C GLY A 59 2.31 -14.57 -12.57
N LYS A 60 3.23 -15.49 -12.84
CA LYS A 60 4.31 -15.38 -13.85
C LYS A 60 3.83 -14.82 -15.20
N GLY A 61 2.71 -15.32 -15.73
CA GLY A 61 2.17 -14.86 -17.02
C GLY A 61 1.79 -13.38 -17.05
N SER A 62 1.45 -12.79 -15.91
CA SER A 62 1.15 -11.35 -15.80
C SER A 62 2.41 -10.50 -15.90
N TYR A 63 3.53 -10.95 -15.30
CA TYR A 63 4.81 -10.28 -15.43
C TYR A 63 5.34 -10.34 -16.86
N ILE A 64 5.28 -11.51 -17.51
CA ILE A 64 5.71 -11.66 -18.92
C ILE A 64 4.93 -10.69 -19.82
N ARG A 65 3.59 -10.69 -19.73
CA ARG A 65 2.72 -9.78 -20.50
C ARG A 65 3.14 -8.32 -20.37
N ASP A 66 3.51 -7.89 -19.17
CA ASP A 66 3.87 -6.50 -18.90
C ASP A 66 5.33 -6.18 -19.25
N LEU A 67 6.25 -7.14 -19.14
CA LEU A 67 7.67 -6.99 -19.47
C LEU A 67 7.92 -6.91 -20.97
N GLU A 68 7.22 -7.72 -21.77
CA GLU A 68 7.39 -7.78 -23.23
C GLU A 68 7.40 -6.40 -23.92
N PRO A 69 6.37 -5.53 -23.77
CA PRO A 69 6.37 -4.21 -24.41
C PRO A 69 7.44 -3.26 -23.83
N LEU A 70 7.84 -3.40 -22.56
CA LEU A 70 8.92 -2.62 -21.95
C LEU A 70 10.26 -2.96 -22.62
N LEU A 71 10.53 -4.24 -22.82
CA LEU A 71 11.75 -4.73 -23.46
C LEU A 71 11.78 -4.38 -24.95
N ASP A 72 10.64 -4.45 -25.64
CA ASP A 72 10.51 -3.96 -27.02
C ASP A 72 10.88 -2.48 -27.13
N ALA A 73 10.35 -1.63 -26.25
CA ALA A 73 10.67 -0.21 -26.23
C ALA A 73 12.16 0.02 -25.92
N ALA A 74 12.73 -0.73 -24.97
CA ALA A 74 14.14 -0.63 -24.64
C ALA A 74 15.04 -0.95 -25.84
N PHE A 75 14.79 -2.07 -26.51
CA PHE A 75 15.63 -2.53 -27.61
C PHE A 75 15.53 -1.65 -28.85
N HIS A 76 14.30 -1.37 -29.29
CA HIS A 76 14.04 -0.70 -30.58
C HIS A 76 14.08 0.82 -30.50
N LYS A 77 13.75 1.41 -29.35
CA LYS A 77 13.72 2.87 -29.17
C LYS A 77 14.87 3.38 -28.30
N LYS A 78 15.73 2.50 -27.78
CA LYS A 78 16.88 2.85 -26.92
C LYS A 78 16.47 3.61 -25.65
N ILE A 79 15.33 3.20 -25.09
CA ILE A 79 14.74 3.78 -23.88
C ILE A 79 15.23 2.96 -22.67
N LYS A 80 15.66 3.62 -21.60
CA LYS A 80 16.06 2.90 -20.38
C LYS A 80 14.84 2.33 -19.66
N VAL A 81 14.96 1.14 -19.07
CA VAL A 81 13.90 0.56 -18.23
C VAL A 81 14.41 0.41 -16.81
N LEU A 82 13.73 1.03 -15.84
CA LEU A 82 14.06 0.87 -14.42
C LEU A 82 12.85 0.28 -13.71
N ILE A 83 13.07 -0.81 -12.98
CA ILE A 83 12.03 -1.46 -12.19
C ILE A 83 12.50 -1.57 -10.75
N GLY A 84 11.83 -0.87 -9.84
CA GLY A 84 12.06 -0.95 -8.41
C GLY A 84 11.16 -1.97 -7.72
N SER A 85 11.64 -2.54 -6.62
CA SER A 85 10.91 -3.50 -5.77
C SER A 85 10.30 -4.66 -6.56
N VAL A 86 11.09 -5.23 -7.47
CA VAL A 86 10.63 -6.30 -8.37
C VAL A 86 9.93 -7.44 -7.63
N GLY A 87 8.82 -7.95 -8.18
CA GLY A 87 8.01 -9.00 -7.57
C GLY A 87 7.06 -8.55 -6.44
N GLY A 88 7.20 -7.33 -5.90
CA GLY A 88 6.30 -6.80 -4.87
C GLY A 88 7.05 -6.33 -3.63
N ASP A 89 7.65 -7.29 -2.92
CA ASP A 89 8.47 -7.03 -1.73
C ASP A 89 9.97 -6.87 -2.07
N GLY A 90 10.39 -7.11 -3.32
CA GLY A 90 11.76 -6.87 -3.75
C GLY A 90 12.83 -7.74 -3.06
N SER A 91 12.49 -8.97 -2.64
CA SER A 91 13.50 -9.94 -2.17
C SER A 91 14.55 -10.27 -3.25
N ASP A 92 15.74 -10.70 -2.84
CA ASP A 92 16.80 -11.13 -3.77
C ASP A 92 16.38 -12.36 -4.60
N LEU A 93 15.42 -13.16 -4.12
CA LEU A 93 14.81 -14.21 -4.93
C LEU A 93 13.99 -13.61 -6.07
N HIS A 94 13.15 -12.62 -5.78
CA HIS A 94 12.34 -11.96 -6.81
C HIS A 94 13.18 -11.20 -7.84
N VAL A 95 14.32 -10.61 -7.42
CA VAL A 95 15.30 -10.02 -8.35
C VAL A 95 15.79 -11.07 -9.35
N ARG A 96 16.20 -12.24 -8.85
CA ARG A 96 16.65 -13.35 -9.71
C ARG A 96 15.54 -13.88 -10.61
N GLU A 97 14.33 -14.08 -10.09
CA GLU A 97 13.20 -14.60 -10.87
C GLU A 97 12.80 -13.67 -12.01
N ILE A 98 12.71 -12.36 -11.76
CA ILE A 98 12.38 -11.37 -12.79
C ILE A 98 13.54 -11.21 -13.78
N PHE A 99 14.80 -11.27 -13.33
CA PHE A 99 15.96 -11.30 -14.22
C PHE A 99 15.89 -12.48 -15.20
N GLU A 100 15.62 -13.70 -14.72
CA GLU A 100 15.48 -14.88 -15.59
C GLU A 100 14.31 -14.73 -16.58
N MET A 101 13.21 -14.07 -16.19
CA MET A 101 12.13 -13.76 -17.14
C MET A 101 12.58 -12.76 -18.22
N VAL A 102 13.26 -11.68 -17.83
CA VAL A 102 13.79 -10.68 -18.78
C VAL A 102 14.79 -11.33 -19.74
N LYS A 103 15.71 -12.14 -19.21
CA LYS A 103 16.67 -12.90 -20.01
C LYS A 103 15.98 -13.84 -20.99
N GLY A 104 15.00 -14.62 -20.53
CA GLY A 104 14.25 -15.54 -21.39
C GLY A 104 13.50 -14.80 -22.52
N ILE A 105 12.87 -13.66 -22.22
CA ILE A 105 12.20 -12.84 -23.24
C ILE A 105 13.22 -12.26 -24.23
N ALA A 106 14.38 -11.79 -23.75
CA ALA A 106 15.43 -11.25 -24.60
C ALA A 106 16.00 -12.32 -25.55
N GLU A 107 16.25 -13.54 -25.06
CA GLU A 107 16.71 -14.68 -25.86
C GLU A 107 15.67 -15.10 -26.91
N GLU A 108 14.39 -15.17 -26.54
CA GLU A 108 13.28 -15.49 -27.46
C GLU A 108 13.15 -14.44 -28.57
N ARG A 109 13.31 -13.16 -28.22
CA ARG A 109 13.09 -12.04 -29.16
C ARG A 109 14.33 -11.58 -29.91
N GLY A 110 15.49 -12.19 -29.68
CA GLY A 110 16.73 -11.79 -30.36
C GLY A 110 17.32 -10.46 -29.84
N TYR A 111 17.07 -10.10 -28.58
CA TYR A 111 17.49 -8.82 -28.01
C TYR A 111 18.79 -8.95 -27.21
N ASN A 112 19.64 -7.94 -27.36
CA ASN A 112 20.86 -7.78 -26.58
C ASN A 112 20.65 -6.64 -25.59
N PHE A 113 20.95 -6.90 -24.32
CA PHE A 113 20.81 -5.92 -23.25
C PHE A 113 21.98 -5.97 -22.29
N LYS A 114 22.37 -4.78 -21.80
CA LYS A 114 23.13 -4.62 -20.58
C LYS A 114 22.17 -4.41 -19.41
N ILE A 115 22.13 -5.36 -18.48
CA ILE A 115 21.18 -5.36 -17.35
C ILE A 115 21.95 -5.21 -16.05
N ALA A 116 21.52 -4.29 -15.18
CA ALA A 116 21.98 -4.22 -13.80
C ALA A 116 20.93 -4.81 -12.87
N THR A 117 21.33 -5.66 -11.93
CA THR A 117 20.50 -6.10 -10.80
C THR A 117 21.01 -5.47 -9.52
N ILE A 118 20.11 -5.08 -8.62
CA ILE A 118 20.44 -4.51 -7.31
C ILE A 118 19.73 -5.32 -6.24
N ASP A 119 20.49 -6.00 -5.38
CA ASP A 119 19.95 -6.81 -4.30
C ASP A 119 19.61 -5.95 -3.07
N ALA A 120 18.70 -6.43 -2.22
CA ALA A 120 18.18 -5.71 -1.06
C ALA A 120 18.19 -6.50 0.25
N GLY A 121 18.62 -7.77 0.21
CA GLY A 121 18.86 -8.58 1.39
C GLY A 121 19.97 -7.99 2.28
N VAL A 122 19.79 -8.08 3.59
CA VAL A 122 20.75 -7.53 4.58
C VAL A 122 21.33 -8.64 5.46
N ASP A 123 22.64 -8.57 5.71
CA ASP A 123 23.31 -9.47 6.63
C ASP A 123 22.74 -9.32 8.06
N ARG A 124 22.25 -10.42 8.63
CA ARG A 124 21.74 -10.49 10.00
C ARG A 124 22.79 -10.05 11.03
N HIS A 125 24.07 -10.35 10.79
CA HIS A 125 25.16 -9.93 11.70
C HIS A 125 25.31 -8.42 11.75
N LEU A 126 25.16 -7.74 10.61
CA LEU A 126 25.17 -6.28 10.58
C LEU A 126 24.02 -5.70 11.41
N ILE A 127 22.81 -6.25 11.25
CA ILE A 127 21.64 -5.82 12.02
C ILE A 127 21.85 -6.04 13.52
N ILE A 128 22.29 -7.23 13.93
CA ILE A 128 22.57 -7.55 15.34
C ILE A 128 23.62 -6.61 15.94
N ASN A 129 24.68 -6.31 15.20
CA ASN A 129 25.71 -5.36 15.64
C ASN A 129 25.14 -3.94 15.81
N ARG A 130 24.23 -3.51 14.92
CA ARG A 130 23.55 -2.20 15.02
C ARG A 130 22.59 -2.15 16.21
N ILE A 131 21.86 -3.23 16.51
CA ILE A 131 21.02 -3.35 17.71
C ILE A 131 21.88 -3.16 18.96
N ARG A 132 22.98 -3.93 19.09
CA ARG A 132 23.90 -3.85 20.24
C ARG A 132 24.54 -2.47 20.41
N ALA A 133 24.73 -1.75 19.31
CA ALA A 133 25.27 -0.39 19.30
C ALA A 133 24.21 0.70 19.53
N GLY A 134 22.93 0.37 19.67
CA GLY A 134 21.85 1.34 19.80
C GLY A 134 21.60 2.17 18.53
N LYS A 135 21.94 1.61 17.36
CA LYS A 135 21.85 2.25 16.03
C LYS A 135 20.61 1.80 15.23
N THR A 136 19.54 1.43 15.94
CA THR A 136 18.26 1.00 15.35
C THR A 136 17.12 1.70 16.08
N SER A 137 16.03 2.00 15.37
CA SER A 137 14.84 2.61 15.97
C SER A 137 13.54 2.12 15.32
N PRO A 138 12.43 2.00 16.06
CA PRO A 138 11.15 1.57 15.50
C PRO A 138 10.57 2.58 14.50
N CYS A 139 9.89 2.07 13.46
CA CYS A 139 9.06 2.92 12.60
C CYS A 139 7.67 3.10 13.23
N GLY A 140 7.31 4.34 13.54
CA GLY A 140 6.00 4.66 14.12
C GLY A 140 5.79 3.91 15.45
N PRO A 141 4.61 3.29 15.67
CA PRO A 141 4.30 2.60 16.93
C PRO A 141 4.75 1.12 16.97
N ALA A 142 5.73 0.73 16.15
CA ALA A 142 6.35 -0.61 16.22
C ALA A 142 7.06 -0.83 17.58
N PRO A 143 7.14 -2.08 18.07
CA PRO A 143 7.93 -2.41 19.27
C PRO A 143 9.44 -2.23 19.01
N GLU A 144 10.26 -2.26 20.06
CA GLU A 144 11.73 -2.23 19.92
C GLU A 144 12.26 -3.51 19.25
N LEU A 145 13.30 -3.37 18.43
CA LEU A 145 13.91 -4.47 17.71
C LEU A 145 14.80 -5.33 18.62
N THR A 146 14.59 -6.64 18.62
CA THR A 146 15.42 -7.59 19.38
C THR A 146 16.29 -8.46 18.47
N GLU A 147 17.35 -9.08 19.03
CA GLU A 147 18.14 -10.07 18.30
C GLU A 147 17.30 -11.32 17.93
N GLU A 148 16.31 -11.68 18.74
CA GLU A 148 15.41 -12.80 18.47
C GLU A 148 14.52 -12.53 17.24
N ASP A 149 14.06 -11.29 17.06
CA ASP A 149 13.30 -10.90 15.87
C ASP A 149 14.12 -11.10 14.59
N VAL A 150 15.40 -10.71 14.62
CA VAL A 150 16.33 -10.89 13.48
C VAL A 150 16.61 -12.37 13.21
N ASN A 151 16.85 -13.15 14.26
CA ASN A 151 17.17 -14.57 14.14
C ASN A 151 15.97 -15.42 13.69
N SER A 152 14.75 -15.02 14.09
CA SER A 152 13.52 -15.73 13.74
C SER A 152 12.94 -15.31 12.37
N ALA A 153 13.40 -14.20 11.80
CA ALA A 153 12.95 -13.71 10.52
C ALA A 153 13.31 -14.70 9.39
N VAL A 154 12.30 -15.06 8.59
CA VAL A 154 12.43 -15.91 7.40
C VAL A 154 13.29 -15.20 6.35
N ASP A 155 12.99 -13.92 6.13
CA ASP A 155 13.71 -13.05 5.21
C ASP A 155 13.74 -11.62 5.76
N VAL A 156 14.77 -10.85 5.38
CA VAL A 156 14.96 -9.45 5.77
C VAL A 156 15.47 -8.65 4.58
N VAL A 157 14.72 -7.62 4.23
CA VAL A 157 15.08 -6.68 3.16
C VAL A 157 15.22 -5.26 3.71
N ALA A 158 16.09 -4.45 3.10
CA ALA A 158 16.19 -3.01 3.36
C ALA A 158 15.63 -2.21 2.20
N GLN A 159 14.84 -1.17 2.51
CA GLN A 159 14.40 -0.19 1.52
C GLN A 159 15.57 0.72 1.10
N MET A 160 16.14 0.45 -0.07
CA MET A 160 17.21 1.28 -0.62
C MET A 160 16.72 2.67 -1.07
N GLY A 161 17.61 3.65 -0.98
CA GLY A 161 17.41 4.98 -1.56
C GLY A 161 17.75 5.05 -3.05
N CYS A 162 17.98 6.25 -3.56
CA CYS A 162 18.30 6.49 -4.96
C CYS A 162 19.76 6.17 -5.32
N GLU A 163 20.62 6.01 -4.32
CA GLU A 163 22.08 5.93 -4.44
C GLU A 163 22.55 4.67 -5.19
N PRO A 164 22.02 3.45 -4.93
CA PRO A 164 22.38 2.27 -5.73
C PRO A 164 21.97 2.39 -7.19
N TYR A 165 20.80 3.00 -7.47
CA TYR A 165 20.36 3.25 -8.83
C TYR A 165 21.24 4.27 -9.56
N LEU A 166 21.63 5.36 -8.89
CA LEU A 166 22.60 6.32 -9.41
C LEU A 166 23.91 5.64 -9.77
N LYS A 167 24.41 4.78 -8.88
CA LYS A 167 25.65 4.03 -9.11
C LYS A 167 25.53 3.04 -10.27
N ALA A 168 24.40 2.35 -10.42
CA ALA A 168 24.12 1.49 -11.56
C ALA A 168 24.06 2.29 -12.87
N LEU A 169 23.45 3.47 -12.87
CA LEU A 169 23.33 4.34 -14.05
C LEU A 169 24.69 4.83 -14.59
N GLU A 170 25.73 4.95 -13.75
CA GLU A 170 27.09 5.26 -14.20
C GLU A 170 27.65 4.22 -15.18
N GLN A 171 27.18 2.98 -15.10
CA GLN A 171 27.58 1.89 -15.99
C GLN A 171 26.74 1.83 -17.27
N ASP A 172 25.82 2.77 -17.47
CA ASP A 172 24.96 2.89 -18.64
C ASP A 172 24.18 1.60 -19.03
N PRO A 173 23.50 0.90 -18.09
CA PRO A 173 22.67 -0.24 -18.43
C PRO A 173 21.44 0.17 -19.26
N ASP A 174 20.95 -0.74 -20.08
CA ASP A 174 19.65 -0.62 -20.75
C ASP A 174 18.51 -0.81 -19.74
N ILE A 175 18.70 -1.74 -18.79
CA ILE A 175 17.69 -2.17 -17.83
C ILE A 175 18.29 -2.21 -16.42
N ILE A 176 17.57 -1.69 -15.43
CA ILE A 176 17.89 -1.85 -14.00
C ILE A 176 16.73 -2.58 -13.31
N LEU A 177 17.04 -3.67 -12.63
CA LEU A 177 16.11 -4.44 -11.79
C LEU A 177 16.55 -4.34 -10.34
N GLY A 178 15.86 -3.51 -9.55
CA GLY A 178 16.15 -3.33 -8.14
C GLY A 178 15.22 -4.12 -7.24
N GLY A 179 15.79 -4.68 -6.18
CA GLY A 179 15.07 -5.24 -5.05
C GLY A 179 14.34 -4.17 -4.24
N ARG A 180 14.08 -4.45 -2.96
CA ARG A 180 13.25 -3.61 -2.10
C ARG A 180 13.75 -2.17 -2.11
N SER A 181 12.92 -1.28 -2.64
CA SER A 181 13.23 0.13 -2.79
C SER A 181 12.29 0.97 -1.94
N TYR A 182 12.74 2.15 -1.54
CA TYR A 182 11.80 3.22 -1.24
C TYR A 182 11.14 3.60 -2.56
N ASP A 183 9.81 3.52 -2.63
CA ASP A 183 9.05 3.50 -3.89
C ASP A 183 9.44 4.61 -4.92
N PRO A 184 9.76 5.87 -4.53
CA PRO A 184 10.24 6.89 -5.46
C PRO A 184 11.69 6.74 -5.96
N ALA A 185 12.49 5.83 -5.41
CA ALA A 185 13.96 5.83 -5.52
C ALA A 185 14.47 5.73 -6.97
N ALA A 186 13.90 4.81 -7.76
CA ALA A 186 14.30 4.63 -9.16
C ALA A 186 14.01 5.88 -10.00
N PHE A 187 12.88 6.55 -9.74
CA PHE A 187 12.51 7.82 -10.36
C PHE A 187 13.45 8.94 -9.96
N ALA A 188 13.69 9.09 -8.66
CA ALA A 188 14.55 10.12 -8.11
C ALA A 188 15.97 9.98 -8.67
N ALA A 189 16.53 8.76 -8.69
CA ALA A 189 17.85 8.47 -9.25
C ALA A 189 17.97 8.91 -10.71
N PHE A 190 16.99 8.53 -11.55
CA PHE A 190 17.03 8.86 -12.98
C PHE A 190 16.99 10.36 -13.24
N CYS A 191 16.22 11.11 -12.44
CA CYS A 191 16.13 12.57 -12.51
C CYS A 191 17.37 13.27 -11.96
N LEU A 192 17.90 12.82 -10.83
CA LEU A 192 19.12 13.36 -10.22
C LEU A 192 20.33 13.17 -11.14
N ALA A 193 20.46 12.01 -11.80
CA ALA A 193 21.49 11.75 -12.81
C ALA A 193 21.44 12.74 -13.99
N ARG A 194 20.31 13.42 -14.20
CA ARG A 194 20.08 14.43 -15.24
C ARG A 194 20.08 15.87 -14.72
N GLY A 195 20.42 16.08 -13.45
CA GLY A 195 20.58 17.40 -12.86
C GLY A 195 19.29 18.07 -12.39
N CYS A 196 18.18 17.33 -12.26
CA CYS A 196 16.97 17.85 -11.62
C CYS A 196 17.21 18.15 -10.14
N GLU A 197 16.47 19.10 -9.57
CA GLU A 197 16.53 19.40 -8.15
C GLU A 197 15.98 18.23 -7.32
N PRO A 198 16.61 17.88 -6.17
CA PRO A 198 16.18 16.75 -5.36
C PRO A 198 14.71 16.78 -4.96
N GLY A 199 14.19 17.93 -4.51
CA GLY A 199 12.77 18.06 -4.12
C GLY A 199 11.82 17.75 -5.28
N VAL A 200 12.19 18.12 -6.50
CA VAL A 200 11.42 17.86 -7.73
C VAL A 200 11.47 16.39 -8.10
N ALA A 201 12.67 15.80 -8.08
CA ALA A 201 12.89 14.39 -8.40
C ALA A 201 12.10 13.46 -7.46
N TRP A 202 12.19 13.70 -6.14
CA TRP A 202 11.48 12.92 -5.12
C TRP A 202 9.96 13.11 -5.17
N HIS A 203 9.46 14.34 -5.39
CA HIS A 203 8.02 14.58 -5.48
C HIS A 203 7.41 13.97 -6.74
N MET A 204 8.10 14.04 -7.88
CA MET A 204 7.67 13.34 -9.08
C MET A 204 7.61 11.84 -8.86
N GLY A 205 8.68 11.25 -8.29
CA GLY A 205 8.72 9.83 -7.97
C GLY A 205 7.56 9.41 -7.05
N LYS A 206 7.27 10.17 -5.99
CA LYS A 206 6.16 9.88 -5.07
C LYS A 206 4.79 9.78 -5.75
N ILE A 207 4.57 10.56 -6.81
CA ILE A 207 3.31 10.51 -7.55
C ILE A 207 3.35 9.39 -8.60
N MET A 208 4.47 9.29 -9.33
CA MET A 208 4.62 8.37 -10.46
C MET A 208 4.82 6.91 -10.02
N GLU A 209 5.24 6.62 -8.78
CA GLU A 209 5.33 5.24 -8.25
C GLU A 209 3.98 4.50 -8.35
N CYS A 210 2.87 5.22 -8.23
CA CYS A 210 1.51 4.67 -8.38
C CYS A 210 0.96 4.81 -9.82
N GLY A 211 1.78 5.25 -10.78
CA GLY A 211 1.39 5.53 -12.16
C GLY A 211 0.27 6.58 -12.27
N GLY A 212 -0.76 6.26 -13.05
CA GLY A 212 -1.88 7.15 -13.38
C GLY A 212 -2.97 7.26 -12.32
N MET A 213 -2.75 6.76 -11.10
CA MET A 213 -3.76 6.75 -10.05
C MET A 213 -4.25 8.15 -9.61
N CYS A 214 -3.45 9.19 -9.84
CA CYS A 214 -3.82 10.58 -9.55
C CYS A 214 -4.69 11.25 -10.65
N ALA A 215 -4.92 10.57 -11.78
CA ALA A 215 -5.78 11.08 -12.84
C ALA A 215 -7.27 11.02 -12.47
N VAL A 216 -8.08 11.80 -13.18
CA VAL A 216 -9.54 11.79 -13.08
C VAL A 216 -10.13 11.59 -14.49
N PRO A 217 -10.92 10.52 -14.72
CA PRO A 217 -11.08 9.34 -13.85
C PRO A 217 -9.74 8.64 -13.54
N LYS A 218 -9.72 7.80 -12.50
CA LYS A 218 -8.51 7.10 -12.05
C LYS A 218 -7.95 6.24 -13.19
N GLY A 219 -6.71 6.53 -13.59
CA GLY A 219 -6.02 5.89 -14.68
C GLY A 219 -4.91 4.94 -14.25
N ARG A 220 -4.09 4.52 -15.23
CA ARG A 220 -2.93 3.63 -15.03
C ARG A 220 -1.63 4.21 -15.57
N SER A 221 -1.66 4.76 -16.78
CA SER A 221 -0.46 5.16 -17.51
C SER A 221 -0.28 6.68 -17.51
N MET A 222 0.94 7.16 -17.23
CA MET A 222 1.24 8.58 -17.06
C MET A 222 2.58 8.95 -17.72
N ILE A 223 2.67 10.17 -18.25
CA ILE A 223 3.92 10.81 -18.65
C ILE A 223 4.26 11.90 -17.64
N ALA A 224 5.51 11.90 -17.18
CA ALA A 224 6.12 13.01 -16.48
C ALA A 224 7.10 13.75 -17.41
N THR A 225 6.83 15.01 -17.72
CA THR A 225 7.76 15.89 -18.44
C THR A 225 8.59 16.67 -17.44
N MET A 226 9.88 16.36 -17.37
CA MET A 226 10.82 16.83 -16.36
C MET A 226 11.59 18.07 -16.79
N ARG A 227 11.77 18.99 -15.84
CA ARG A 227 12.68 20.14 -15.90
C ARG A 227 13.51 20.18 -14.62
N LYS A 228 14.43 21.15 -14.53
CA LYS A 228 15.27 21.32 -13.35
C LYS A 228 14.46 21.51 -12.05
N ASP A 229 13.47 22.41 -12.07
CA ASP A 229 12.76 22.93 -10.89
C ASP A 229 11.25 22.56 -10.86
N SER A 230 10.79 21.80 -11.86
CA SER A 230 9.37 21.50 -12.05
C SER A 230 9.16 20.25 -12.92
N PHE A 231 7.95 19.70 -12.89
CA PHE A 231 7.52 18.63 -13.78
C PHE A 231 6.03 18.75 -14.13
N ASP A 232 5.65 18.21 -15.29
CA ASP A 232 4.27 18.15 -15.75
C ASP A 232 3.78 16.70 -15.78
N LEU A 233 2.55 16.46 -15.33
CA LEU A 233 1.92 15.15 -15.41
C LEU A 233 0.80 15.14 -16.44
N THR A 234 0.88 14.20 -17.38
CA THR A 234 -0.10 14.01 -18.46
C THR A 234 -0.50 12.54 -18.56
N PRO A 235 -1.75 12.15 -18.27
CA PRO A 235 -2.20 10.76 -18.42
C PRO A 235 -2.23 10.34 -19.89
N LEU A 236 -2.09 9.06 -20.21
CA LEU A 236 -2.07 8.62 -21.61
C LEU A 236 -3.46 8.42 -22.20
N SER A 237 -4.42 7.89 -21.41
CA SER A 237 -5.80 7.71 -21.85
C SER A 237 -6.43 9.04 -22.29
N PRO A 238 -7.14 9.11 -23.43
CA PRO A 238 -7.78 10.34 -23.91
C PRO A 238 -8.90 10.84 -23.00
N GLU A 239 -9.48 9.97 -22.16
CA GLU A 239 -10.60 10.32 -21.28
C GLU A 239 -10.15 10.95 -19.96
N GLU A 240 -8.87 10.83 -19.64
CA GLU A 240 -8.28 11.16 -18.34
C GLU A 240 -7.58 12.51 -18.33
N ARG A 241 -7.59 13.17 -17.17
CA ARG A 241 -6.83 14.40 -16.92
C ARG A 241 -6.21 14.41 -15.53
N CYS A 242 -5.08 15.10 -15.38
CA CYS A 242 -4.57 15.51 -14.08
C CYS A 242 -5.10 16.91 -13.76
N THR A 243 -5.62 17.09 -12.55
CA THR A 243 -6.03 18.40 -12.02
C THR A 243 -5.14 18.77 -10.83
N PRO A 244 -4.98 20.07 -10.50
CA PRO A 244 -4.27 20.48 -9.30
C PRO A 244 -4.71 19.72 -8.05
N LEU A 245 -6.03 19.60 -7.85
CA LEU A 245 -6.62 18.90 -6.72
C LEU A 245 -6.30 17.40 -6.73
N SER A 246 -6.43 16.73 -7.87
CA SER A 246 -6.24 15.27 -7.94
C SER A 246 -4.78 14.86 -7.75
N VAL A 247 -3.85 15.68 -8.26
CA VAL A 247 -2.41 15.47 -8.06
C VAL A 247 -2.01 15.75 -6.61
N ALA A 248 -2.47 16.87 -6.03
CA ALA A 248 -2.24 17.17 -4.62
C ALA A 248 -2.86 16.12 -3.70
N ALA A 249 -4.06 15.61 -4.00
CA ALA A 249 -4.73 14.57 -3.23
C ALA A 249 -3.96 13.24 -3.18
N HIS A 250 -3.15 12.98 -4.19
CA HIS A 250 -2.36 11.75 -4.27
C HIS A 250 -1.13 11.77 -3.33
N THR A 251 -0.64 12.95 -2.92
CA THR A 251 0.47 13.03 -1.95
C THR A 251 0.07 12.55 -0.55
N LEU A 252 -1.23 12.56 -0.22
CA LEU A 252 -1.77 12.06 1.06
C LEU A 252 -1.87 10.53 1.12
N TYR A 253 -1.83 9.87 -0.03
CA TYR A 253 -2.14 8.46 -0.17
C TYR A 253 -1.07 7.60 0.53
N GLU A 254 -1.51 6.76 1.47
CA GLU A 254 -0.68 5.76 2.19
C GLU A 254 0.50 6.37 2.99
N LYS A 255 0.39 7.62 3.43
CA LYS A 255 1.41 8.26 4.30
C LYS A 255 0.81 8.66 5.64
N THR A 256 1.62 8.64 6.69
CA THR A 256 1.23 9.12 8.04
C THR A 256 0.85 10.61 8.00
N ARG A 257 1.59 11.38 7.21
CA ARG A 257 1.46 12.82 7.03
C ARG A 257 1.41 13.19 5.54
N PRO A 258 0.71 14.26 5.15
CA PRO A 258 0.66 14.69 3.76
C PRO A 258 1.76 15.70 3.37
N ASP A 259 2.44 16.29 4.35
CA ASP A 259 3.34 17.44 4.20
C ASP A 259 4.83 17.10 4.39
N ARG A 260 5.14 16.02 5.10
CA ARG A 260 6.49 15.54 5.40
C ARG A 260 6.58 14.05 5.13
N LEU A 261 7.34 13.68 4.10
CA LEU A 261 7.50 12.28 3.70
C LEU A 261 8.96 11.87 3.96
N PRO A 262 9.26 11.20 5.09
CA PRO A 262 10.60 10.68 5.33
C PRO A 262 10.91 9.51 4.37
N GLY A 263 12.17 9.40 4.00
CA GLY A 263 12.73 8.31 3.21
C GLY A 263 14.24 8.20 3.43
N PRO A 264 14.92 7.26 2.75
CA PRO A 264 16.36 7.13 2.83
C PRO A 264 17.07 8.44 2.48
N GLY A 265 18.00 8.87 3.35
CA GLY A 265 18.82 10.06 3.17
C GLY A 265 18.14 11.42 3.43
N GLY A 266 16.84 11.48 3.73
CA GLY A 266 16.19 12.75 4.01
C GLY A 266 14.67 12.75 4.08
N VAL A 267 14.10 13.95 4.21
CA VAL A 267 12.65 14.18 4.28
C VAL A 267 12.21 15.07 3.13
N LEU A 268 11.21 14.62 2.38
CA LEU A 268 10.54 15.43 1.37
C LEU A 268 9.51 16.35 2.03
N HIS A 269 9.73 17.65 1.94
CA HIS A 269 8.84 18.70 2.42
C HIS A 269 7.96 19.21 1.28
N LEU A 270 6.65 19.20 1.51
CA LEU A 270 5.65 19.52 0.48
C LEU A 270 4.89 20.82 0.73
N ASP A 271 5.08 21.56 1.83
CA ASP A 271 4.28 22.78 2.10
C ASP A 271 4.44 23.87 1.04
N GLY A 272 5.63 23.94 0.43
CA GLY A 272 5.93 24.89 -0.64
C GLY A 272 5.43 24.44 -2.02
N SER A 273 4.79 23.27 -2.11
CA SER A 273 4.40 22.69 -3.39
C SER A 273 3.25 23.45 -4.02
N LYS A 274 3.37 23.73 -5.31
CA LYS A 274 2.34 24.39 -6.12
C LYS A 274 1.90 23.46 -7.24
N TYR A 275 0.60 23.49 -7.53
CA TYR A 275 -0.05 22.68 -8.54
C TYR A 275 -0.80 23.61 -9.50
N GLU A 276 -0.43 23.61 -10.77
CA GLU A 276 -0.94 24.56 -11.77
C GLU A 276 -1.47 23.79 -12.98
N GLN A 277 -2.72 24.06 -13.37
CA GLN A 277 -3.30 23.48 -14.58
C GLN A 277 -2.69 24.17 -15.80
N ILE A 278 -1.98 23.43 -16.65
CA ILE A 278 -1.30 23.97 -17.86
C ILE A 278 -2.17 23.78 -19.11
N THR A 279 -2.77 22.60 -19.24
CA THR A 279 -3.77 22.30 -20.28
C THR A 279 -4.98 21.67 -19.61
N GLU A 280 -6.06 21.39 -20.33
CA GLU A 280 -7.20 20.66 -19.76
C GLU A 280 -6.82 19.27 -19.20
N LYS A 281 -5.71 18.68 -19.70
CA LYS A 281 -5.23 17.33 -19.37
C LYS A 281 -4.00 17.31 -18.45
N THR A 282 -3.20 18.38 -18.47
CA THR A 282 -1.85 18.42 -17.88
C THR A 282 -1.77 19.38 -16.69
N THR A 283 -1.16 18.91 -15.59
CA THR A 283 -0.88 19.73 -14.39
C THR A 283 0.62 19.80 -14.15
N ARG A 284 1.14 21.01 -13.88
CA ARG A 284 2.52 21.30 -13.47
C ARG A 284 2.67 21.32 -11.96
N ILE A 285 3.77 20.78 -11.47
CA ILE A 285 4.11 20.69 -10.06
C ILE A 285 5.53 21.24 -9.83
N ARG A 286 5.70 22.01 -8.74
CA ARG A 286 6.98 22.62 -8.34
C ARG A 286 7.01 22.98 -6.86
N GLY A 287 8.18 23.30 -6.32
CA GLY A 287 8.33 23.93 -4.99
C GLY A 287 8.53 22.97 -3.81
N ALA A 288 8.55 21.66 -4.06
CA ALA A 288 8.96 20.68 -3.05
C ALA A 288 10.45 20.83 -2.71
N LYS A 289 10.82 20.49 -1.47
CA LYS A 289 12.21 20.53 -0.99
C LYS A 289 12.57 19.20 -0.36
N PHE A 290 13.73 18.65 -0.71
CA PHE A 290 14.29 17.50 -0.02
C PHE A 290 15.31 18.00 1.01
N VAL A 291 15.09 17.67 2.29
CA VAL A 291 15.95 18.09 3.39
C VAL A 291 16.75 16.87 3.85
N PRO A 292 18.08 16.85 3.65
CA PRO A 292 18.91 15.73 4.08
C PRO A 292 18.85 15.48 5.58
N THR A 293 18.92 14.22 5.98
CA THR A 293 19.05 13.77 7.37
C THR A 293 20.18 12.74 7.47
N PRO A 294 20.66 12.38 8.68
CA PRO A 294 21.51 11.20 8.83
C PRO A 294 20.90 10.01 8.09
N TYR A 295 21.73 9.26 7.37
CA TYR A 295 21.24 8.26 6.44
C TYR A 295 20.78 7.02 7.21
N GLN A 296 19.52 6.66 7.00
CA GLN A 296 18.91 5.46 7.57
C GLN A 296 18.17 4.73 6.45
N VAL A 297 18.15 3.40 6.53
CA VAL A 297 17.29 2.56 5.68
C VAL A 297 16.28 1.83 6.54
N LYS A 298 15.12 1.53 5.95
CA LYS A 298 14.06 0.80 6.64
C LYS A 298 14.22 -0.69 6.40
N LEU A 299 14.37 -1.45 7.47
CA LEU A 299 14.33 -2.91 7.49
C LEU A 299 12.88 -3.39 7.54
N GLU A 300 12.55 -4.31 6.64
CA GLU A 300 11.28 -5.05 6.63
C GLU A 300 11.61 -6.54 6.69
N GLY A 301 11.00 -7.25 7.64
CA GLY A 301 11.27 -8.66 7.86
C GLY A 301 10.13 -9.35 8.61
N VAL A 302 10.00 -10.66 8.41
CA VAL A 302 8.81 -11.40 8.83
C VAL A 302 9.17 -12.74 9.46
N THR A 303 8.46 -13.10 10.52
CA THR A 303 8.61 -14.36 11.24
C THR A 303 7.38 -15.24 11.03
N LYS A 304 7.60 -16.52 10.75
CA LYS A 304 6.52 -17.52 10.66
C LYS A 304 6.02 -17.87 12.06
N LEU A 305 4.71 -17.76 12.27
CA LEU A 305 4.06 -18.08 13.55
C LEU A 305 3.54 -19.53 13.60
N GLY A 306 3.16 -20.09 12.46
CA GLY A 306 2.54 -21.41 12.41
C GLY A 306 1.66 -21.56 11.18
N TYR A 307 0.56 -22.29 11.34
CA TYR A 307 -0.44 -22.60 10.33
C TYR A 307 -1.84 -22.25 10.84
N ARG A 308 -2.70 -21.82 9.92
CA ARG A 308 -4.06 -21.35 10.20
C ARG A 308 -5.10 -22.25 9.57
N THR A 309 -6.11 -22.57 10.35
CA THR A 309 -7.37 -23.13 9.87
C THR A 309 -8.50 -22.21 10.29
N ILE A 310 -9.40 -21.90 9.36
CA ILE A 310 -10.55 -21.04 9.59
C ILE A 310 -11.86 -21.83 9.46
N PHE A 311 -12.91 -21.34 10.09
CA PHE A 311 -14.29 -21.75 9.82
C PHE A 311 -15.20 -20.52 9.93
N ILE A 312 -16.31 -20.53 9.18
CA ILE A 312 -17.28 -19.45 9.19
C ILE A 312 -18.70 -19.99 9.13
N GLY A 313 -19.63 -19.30 9.76
CA GLY A 313 -21.05 -19.66 9.72
C GLY A 313 -21.94 -18.65 10.43
N GLY A 314 -23.24 -18.75 10.13
CA GLY A 314 -24.26 -17.85 10.66
C GLY A 314 -24.91 -18.36 11.93
N ILE A 315 -25.34 -17.44 12.79
CA ILE A 315 -26.24 -17.69 13.92
C ILE A 315 -27.39 -16.69 13.82
N ARG A 316 -28.62 -17.21 13.82
CA ARG A 316 -29.86 -16.41 13.70
C ARG A 316 -30.77 -16.53 14.92
N ASP A 317 -30.50 -17.47 15.81
CA ASP A 317 -31.32 -17.66 17.02
C ASP A 317 -31.10 -16.49 17.98
N PRO A 318 -32.13 -15.64 18.26
CA PRO A 318 -31.98 -14.48 19.12
C PRO A 318 -31.64 -14.86 20.57
N ILE A 319 -32.03 -16.04 21.05
CA ILE A 319 -31.72 -16.52 22.39
C ILE A 319 -30.21 -16.74 22.50
N LEU A 320 -29.61 -17.39 21.50
CA LEU A 320 -28.17 -17.62 21.45
C LEU A 320 -27.39 -16.32 21.20
N ILE A 321 -27.85 -15.46 20.29
CA ILE A 321 -27.19 -14.17 19.98
C ILE A 321 -27.07 -13.32 21.25
N SER A 322 -28.11 -13.29 22.10
CA SER A 322 -28.10 -12.49 23.34
C SER A 322 -27.03 -12.92 24.36
N GLN A 323 -26.50 -14.13 24.24
CA GLN A 323 -25.52 -14.73 25.15
C GLN A 323 -24.26 -15.22 24.43
N ILE A 324 -23.99 -14.72 23.22
CA ILE A 324 -22.96 -15.27 22.32
C ILE A 324 -21.56 -15.25 22.92
N ASP A 325 -21.21 -14.22 23.70
CA ASP A 325 -19.87 -14.11 24.29
C ASP A 325 -19.62 -15.18 25.36
N ASP A 326 -20.59 -15.42 26.26
CA ASP A 326 -20.50 -16.51 27.23
C ASP A 326 -20.48 -17.88 26.53
N PHE A 327 -21.34 -18.06 25.53
CA PHE A 327 -21.41 -19.30 24.76
C PHE A 327 -20.08 -19.66 24.10
N LEU A 328 -19.46 -18.71 23.39
CA LEU A 328 -18.17 -18.92 22.73
C LEU A 328 -17.03 -19.13 23.73
N GLU A 329 -17.10 -18.52 24.91
CA GLU A 329 -16.13 -18.75 25.99
C GLU A 329 -16.30 -20.16 26.62
N ARG A 330 -17.53 -20.65 26.80
CA ARG A 330 -17.78 -22.03 27.21
C ARG A 330 -17.29 -23.03 26.15
N ALA A 331 -17.51 -22.75 24.87
CA ALA A 331 -16.96 -23.55 23.78
C ALA A 331 -15.42 -23.57 23.79
N ARG A 332 -14.78 -22.40 23.99
CA ARG A 332 -13.31 -22.28 24.15
C ARG A 332 -12.81 -23.15 25.30
N LYS A 333 -13.42 -23.06 26.49
CA LYS A 333 -13.03 -23.85 27.67
C LYS A 333 -13.19 -25.36 27.45
N TYR A 334 -14.26 -25.79 26.78
CA TYR A 334 -14.45 -27.19 26.41
C TYR A 334 -13.31 -27.68 25.50
N THR A 335 -12.98 -26.92 24.45
CA THR A 335 -11.86 -27.24 23.56
C THR A 335 -10.53 -27.24 24.32
N GLN A 336 -10.26 -26.28 25.22
CA GLN A 336 -9.04 -26.26 26.03
C GLN A 336 -8.88 -27.49 26.93
N ALA A 337 -9.99 -28.12 27.37
CA ALA A 337 -9.92 -29.36 28.12
C ALA A 337 -9.46 -30.56 27.26
N LEU A 338 -9.72 -30.52 25.95
CA LEU A 338 -9.28 -31.53 24.98
C LEU A 338 -7.89 -31.22 24.40
N PHE A 339 -7.54 -29.93 24.31
CA PHE A 339 -6.26 -29.41 23.79
C PHE A 339 -5.64 -28.45 24.81
N PRO A 340 -4.94 -28.96 25.84
CA PRO A 340 -4.41 -28.15 26.95
C PRO A 340 -3.43 -27.05 26.53
N GLU A 341 -2.81 -27.16 25.36
CA GLU A 341 -1.91 -26.19 24.76
C GLU A 341 -2.62 -24.95 24.17
N LEU A 342 -3.93 -25.04 23.92
CA LEU A 342 -4.71 -23.97 23.31
C LEU A 342 -4.74 -22.72 24.21
N ASP A 343 -4.40 -21.57 23.63
CA ASP A 343 -4.29 -20.27 24.30
C ASP A 343 -3.26 -20.21 25.44
N LYS A 344 -2.30 -21.16 25.51
CA LYS A 344 -1.19 -21.11 26.47
C LYS A 344 0.02 -20.32 25.97
N SER A 345 0.11 -20.10 24.66
CA SER A 345 1.20 -19.35 24.01
C SER A 345 0.72 -18.66 22.74
N GLU A 346 1.57 -17.84 22.14
CA GLU A 346 1.29 -17.20 20.86
C GLU A 346 1.24 -18.19 19.68
N ASN A 347 1.81 -19.39 19.85
CA ASN A 347 1.94 -20.39 18.81
C ASN A 347 0.74 -21.35 18.70
N CYS A 348 -0.22 -21.26 19.64
CA CYS A 348 -1.47 -22.02 19.59
C CYS A 348 -2.61 -21.16 20.15
N GLN A 349 -3.48 -20.64 19.27
CA GLN A 349 -4.48 -19.64 19.62
C GLN A 349 -5.81 -19.90 18.92
N LEU A 350 -6.91 -19.62 19.62
CA LEU A 350 -8.26 -19.54 19.04
C LEU A 350 -8.79 -18.10 19.12
N LYS A 351 -9.19 -17.55 17.98
CA LYS A 351 -9.84 -16.25 17.87
C LYS A 351 -11.22 -16.41 17.24
N TYR A 352 -12.17 -15.62 17.76
CA TYR A 352 -13.49 -15.46 17.17
C TYR A 352 -13.66 -14.01 16.71
N GLN A 353 -14.24 -13.81 15.53
CA GLN A 353 -14.68 -12.52 15.01
C GLN A 353 -16.17 -12.62 14.68
N ILE A 354 -16.95 -11.59 15.05
CA ILE A 354 -18.40 -11.61 14.91
C ILE A 354 -18.86 -10.54 13.91
N TYR A 355 -19.12 -10.98 12.67
CA TYR A 355 -19.72 -10.16 11.63
C TYR A 355 -21.18 -9.84 11.97
N GLY A 356 -21.62 -8.63 11.63
CA GLY A 356 -22.91 -8.10 12.08
C GLY A 356 -22.88 -7.50 13.49
N ARG A 357 -21.72 -7.49 14.16
CA ARG A 357 -21.51 -6.81 15.45
C ARG A 357 -20.31 -5.88 15.40
N ASN A 358 -19.09 -6.42 15.32
CA ASN A 358 -17.87 -5.62 15.32
C ASN A 358 -16.67 -6.30 14.63
N ALA A 359 -16.91 -7.28 13.73
CA ALA A 359 -15.81 -7.97 13.04
C ALA A 359 -14.83 -7.00 12.38
N THR A 360 -15.31 -5.98 11.67
CA THR A 360 -14.48 -5.07 10.86
C THR A 360 -13.68 -4.06 11.68
N MET A 361 -14.33 -3.35 12.62
CA MET A 361 -13.69 -2.29 13.42
C MET A 361 -13.15 -2.80 14.77
N GLY A 362 -13.59 -3.97 15.22
CA GLY A 362 -13.13 -4.59 16.46
C GLY A 362 -13.34 -3.67 17.67
N PRO A 363 -12.34 -3.44 18.54
CA PRO A 363 -12.40 -2.44 19.63
C PRO A 363 -12.69 -1.00 19.18
N LEU A 364 -12.47 -0.65 17.91
CA LEU A 364 -12.77 0.69 17.41
C LEU A 364 -14.28 0.92 17.20
N GLU A 365 -15.08 -0.14 17.18
CA GLU A 365 -16.53 -0.08 16.94
C GLU A 365 -17.25 0.67 18.09
N PRO A 366 -17.89 1.82 17.79
CA PRO A 366 -18.67 2.54 18.79
C PRO A 366 -20.05 1.91 19.06
N ASP A 367 -20.65 1.21 18.08
CA ASP A 367 -21.97 0.58 18.23
C ASP A 367 -21.90 -0.94 18.08
N MET A 368 -22.24 -1.64 19.16
CA MET A 368 -22.22 -3.11 19.23
C MET A 368 -23.59 -3.74 18.96
N SER A 369 -24.57 -2.95 18.49
CA SER A 369 -25.89 -3.44 18.13
C SER A 369 -25.79 -4.51 17.03
N VAL A 370 -26.68 -5.49 17.11
CA VAL A 370 -26.74 -6.61 16.16
C VAL A 370 -28.09 -6.55 15.44
N GLY A 371 -28.06 -6.84 14.14
CA GLY A 371 -29.27 -7.00 13.32
C GLY A 371 -30.01 -8.32 13.59
N HIS A 372 -30.43 -9.01 12.53
CA HIS A 372 -31.17 -10.28 12.66
C HIS A 372 -30.31 -11.52 12.87
N GLU A 373 -29.04 -11.46 12.48
CA GLU A 373 -28.12 -12.58 12.53
C GLU A 373 -26.67 -12.09 12.63
N ILE A 374 -25.80 -12.98 13.08
CA ILE A 374 -24.36 -12.75 13.16
C ILE A 374 -23.61 -13.82 12.38
N GLY A 375 -22.45 -13.45 11.84
CA GLY A 375 -21.49 -14.41 11.31
C GLY A 375 -20.36 -14.64 12.30
N VAL A 376 -20.15 -15.87 12.77
CA VAL A 376 -18.98 -16.21 13.58
C VAL A 376 -17.89 -16.73 12.66
N PHE A 377 -16.79 -16.00 12.58
CA PHE A 377 -15.55 -16.41 11.94
C PHE A 377 -14.57 -16.87 13.02
N GLY A 378 -14.26 -18.16 13.03
CA GLY A 378 -13.26 -18.75 13.91
C GLY A 378 -11.93 -18.91 13.18
N GLU A 379 -10.85 -18.57 13.86
CA GLU A 379 -9.48 -18.72 13.39
C GLU A 379 -8.68 -19.49 14.44
N VAL A 380 -8.08 -20.60 14.04
CA VAL A 380 -7.15 -21.37 14.87
C VAL A 380 -5.75 -21.31 14.26
N LEU A 381 -4.79 -20.86 15.06
CA LEU A 381 -3.37 -20.96 14.78
C LEU A 381 -2.77 -22.13 15.57
N ALA A 382 -1.90 -22.93 14.95
CA ALA A 382 -1.07 -23.92 15.64
C ALA A 382 0.31 -24.08 14.95
N SER A 383 1.21 -24.84 15.57
CA SER A 383 2.56 -25.12 15.04
C SER A 383 2.57 -25.94 13.74
N THR A 384 1.52 -26.75 13.51
CA THR A 384 1.34 -27.56 12.28
C THR A 384 -0.06 -27.37 11.70
N GLN A 385 -0.20 -27.56 10.39
CA GLN A 385 -1.49 -27.47 9.69
C GLN A 385 -2.50 -28.52 10.19
N GLU A 386 -2.02 -29.72 10.51
CA GLU A 386 -2.84 -30.82 11.04
C GLU A 386 -3.38 -30.47 12.43
N LEU A 387 -2.56 -29.91 13.32
CA LEU A 387 -3.00 -29.51 14.66
C LEU A 387 -4.00 -28.35 14.59
N SER A 388 -3.75 -27.33 13.76
CA SER A 388 -4.70 -26.21 13.60
C SER A 388 -6.03 -26.70 13.04
N HIS A 389 -6.00 -27.66 12.11
CA HIS A 389 -7.21 -28.28 11.55
C HIS A 389 -7.97 -29.08 12.61
N THR A 390 -7.27 -29.92 13.36
CA THR A 390 -7.88 -30.78 14.40
C THR A 390 -8.58 -29.95 15.47
N ILE A 391 -7.93 -28.88 15.95
CA ILE A 391 -8.52 -27.96 16.90
C ILE A 391 -9.70 -27.21 16.27
N ALA A 392 -9.55 -26.65 15.06
CA ALA A 392 -10.64 -25.92 14.38
C ALA A 392 -11.88 -26.80 14.18
N ASN A 393 -11.69 -28.06 13.81
CA ASN A 393 -12.78 -29.02 13.64
C ASN A 393 -13.52 -29.29 14.95
N ASN A 394 -12.79 -29.46 16.05
CA ASN A 394 -13.38 -29.62 17.38
C ASN A 394 -14.14 -28.36 17.83
N VAL A 395 -13.55 -27.18 17.64
CA VAL A 395 -14.18 -25.90 18.01
C VAL A 395 -15.49 -25.73 17.23
N ARG A 396 -15.46 -25.90 15.91
CA ARG A 396 -16.67 -25.76 15.08
C ARG A 396 -17.73 -26.82 15.43
N ALA A 397 -17.34 -28.06 15.75
CA ALA A 397 -18.28 -29.08 16.26
C ALA A 397 -18.92 -28.65 17.58
N THR A 398 -18.12 -28.09 18.48
CA THR A 398 -18.57 -27.60 19.78
C THR A 398 -19.54 -26.43 19.58
N VAL A 399 -19.20 -25.44 18.75
CA VAL A 399 -20.10 -24.32 18.42
C VAL A 399 -21.41 -24.82 17.83
N LEU A 400 -21.39 -25.86 16.99
CA LEU A 400 -22.59 -26.43 16.39
C LEU A 400 -23.51 -27.15 17.41
N HIS A 401 -22.94 -27.84 18.41
CA HIS A 401 -23.69 -28.78 19.26
C HIS A 401 -23.77 -28.41 20.76
N LEU A 402 -22.99 -27.45 21.23
CA LEU A 402 -22.97 -27.07 22.65
C LEU A 402 -24.35 -26.51 23.07
N SER A 403 -24.83 -26.92 24.24
CA SER A 403 -26.09 -26.40 24.79
C SER A 403 -25.93 -24.99 25.35
N TYR A 404 -27.05 -24.27 25.40
CA TYR A 404 -27.13 -22.93 25.98
C TYR A 404 -28.47 -22.72 26.69
N ASP A 405 -28.52 -21.73 27.57
CA ASP A 405 -29.69 -21.50 28.40
C ASP A 405 -30.86 -21.01 27.55
N GLY A 406 -32.02 -21.67 27.72
CA GLY A 406 -33.22 -21.38 26.93
C GLY A 406 -33.23 -21.98 25.51
N GLN A 407 -32.31 -22.89 25.18
CA GLN A 407 -32.25 -23.54 23.87
C GLN A 407 -33.57 -24.25 23.51
N LEU A 408 -34.13 -23.89 22.35
CA LEU A 408 -35.31 -24.52 21.76
C LEU A 408 -34.96 -25.40 20.56
N ALA A 409 -34.04 -24.95 19.71
CA ALA A 409 -33.56 -25.71 18.56
C ALA A 409 -32.44 -26.67 18.97
N THR A 410 -32.67 -27.98 18.79
CA THR A 410 -31.74 -29.05 19.21
C THR A 410 -30.93 -29.64 18.07
N THR A 411 -31.20 -29.26 16.82
CA THR A 411 -30.58 -29.82 15.61
C THR A 411 -29.20 -29.21 15.28
N GLY A 412 -28.90 -28.03 15.83
CA GLY A 412 -27.61 -27.36 15.66
C GLY A 412 -27.71 -25.83 15.73
N ASN A 413 -26.64 -25.19 16.20
CA ASN A 413 -26.61 -23.75 16.47
C ASN A 413 -25.99 -22.91 15.34
N PHE A 414 -25.30 -23.57 14.39
CA PHE A 414 -24.33 -22.92 13.51
C PHE A 414 -24.55 -23.29 12.04
N ALA A 415 -24.88 -22.30 11.21
CA ALA A 415 -25.15 -22.49 9.79
C ALA A 415 -23.87 -22.32 8.95
N SER A 416 -23.18 -23.42 8.66
CA SER A 416 -21.96 -23.45 7.84
C SER A 416 -22.27 -23.35 6.34
N PRO A 417 -21.71 -22.37 5.60
CA PRO A 417 -22.02 -22.17 4.18
C PRO A 417 -21.11 -22.97 3.21
N LEU A 418 -20.08 -23.66 3.73
CA LEU A 418 -19.04 -24.32 2.93
C LEU A 418 -18.98 -25.83 3.23
N SER A 419 -18.55 -26.62 2.24
CA SER A 419 -18.13 -28.02 2.41
C SER A 419 -16.79 -28.21 1.67
N PRO A 420 -15.68 -28.52 2.37
CA PRO A 420 -15.57 -28.77 3.81
C PRO A 420 -15.87 -27.53 4.66
N HIS A 421 -16.28 -27.74 5.92
CA HIS A 421 -16.72 -26.66 6.82
C HIS A 421 -15.54 -25.84 7.38
N GLU A 422 -14.36 -26.45 7.48
CA GLU A 422 -13.09 -25.84 7.85
C GLU A 422 -12.19 -25.69 6.62
N GLN A 423 -11.45 -24.59 6.53
CA GLN A 423 -10.54 -24.33 5.41
C GLN A 423 -9.13 -24.04 5.93
N GLU A 424 -8.15 -24.72 5.34
CA GLU A 424 -6.74 -24.48 5.60
C GLU A 424 -6.32 -23.18 4.91
N ALA A 425 -6.10 -22.13 5.70
CA ALA A 425 -5.62 -20.85 5.20
C ALA A 425 -4.09 -20.84 4.99
N GLY A 426 -3.38 -21.85 5.52
CA GLY A 426 -1.96 -22.04 5.31
C GLY A 426 -1.07 -21.33 6.34
N PRO A 427 0.22 -21.14 6.01
CA PRO A 427 1.18 -20.50 6.91
C PRO A 427 0.81 -19.07 7.30
N VAL A 428 1.08 -18.71 8.55
CA VAL A 428 0.88 -17.36 9.09
C VAL A 428 2.21 -16.72 9.44
N PHE A 429 2.29 -15.41 9.17
CA PHE A 429 3.47 -14.60 9.45
C PHE A 429 3.09 -13.34 10.23
N LYS A 430 4.05 -12.78 10.94
CA LYS A 430 4.00 -11.41 11.49
C LYS A 430 5.17 -10.61 10.94
N PHE A 431 5.01 -9.29 10.85
CA PHE A 431 6.17 -8.40 10.74
C PHE A 431 6.97 -8.47 12.04
N SER A 432 8.23 -8.90 11.95
CA SER A 432 9.18 -8.92 13.06
C SER A 432 10.19 -7.78 12.94
N LEU A 433 10.46 -7.30 11.72
CA LEU A 433 11.25 -6.11 11.47
C LEU A 433 10.41 -5.07 10.73
N TYR A 434 10.30 -3.88 11.33
CA TYR A 434 9.78 -2.67 10.71
C TYR A 434 10.49 -1.46 11.35
N HIS A 435 11.80 -1.38 11.14
CA HIS A 435 12.71 -0.52 11.91
C HIS A 435 13.64 0.25 10.97
N LEU A 436 14.11 1.41 11.42
CA LEU A 436 15.21 2.13 10.79
C LEU A 436 16.54 1.62 11.34
N VAL A 437 17.55 1.54 10.48
CA VAL A 437 18.93 1.26 10.86
C VAL A 437 19.84 2.38 10.35
N ASP A 438 20.72 2.86 11.21
CA ASP A 438 21.71 3.88 10.85
C ASP A 438 22.79 3.31 9.94
N LEU A 439 23.08 4.05 8.88
CA LEU A 439 24.15 3.74 7.95
C LEU A 439 25.40 4.59 8.20
N GLU A 440 26.55 3.96 8.02
CA GLU A 440 27.84 4.63 7.91
C GLU A 440 28.05 5.11 6.47
N ALA A 441 28.89 6.13 6.28
CA ALA A 441 29.11 6.70 4.95
C ALA A 441 29.65 5.67 3.96
N GLY A 442 29.00 5.55 2.80
CA GLY A 442 29.28 4.55 1.77
C GLY A 442 28.40 3.30 1.85
N GLU A 443 27.78 3.03 3.01
CA GLU A 443 26.87 1.90 3.18
C GLU A 443 25.58 2.06 2.36
N GLU A 444 25.19 3.29 2.01
CA GLU A 444 24.05 3.58 1.15
C GLU A 444 24.16 2.97 -0.27
N VAL A 445 25.37 2.56 -0.67
CA VAL A 445 25.62 1.80 -1.91
C VAL A 445 26.12 0.39 -1.59
N SER A 446 27.06 0.22 -0.65
CA SER A 446 27.71 -1.09 -0.45
C SER A 446 26.80 -2.14 0.17
N LEU A 447 25.72 -1.75 0.86
CA LEU A 447 24.71 -2.68 1.37
C LEU A 447 23.80 -3.25 0.27
N PHE A 448 23.82 -2.66 -0.92
CA PHE A 448 22.95 -3.02 -2.04
C PHE A 448 23.80 -3.44 -3.24
N PRO A 449 24.29 -4.69 -3.26
CA PRO A 449 25.19 -5.17 -4.31
C PRO A 449 24.61 -4.96 -5.72
N ILE A 450 25.41 -4.38 -6.60
CA ILE A 450 25.05 -4.15 -8.00
C ILE A 450 25.80 -5.17 -8.86
N THR A 451 25.06 -5.98 -9.61
CA THR A 451 25.64 -6.94 -10.55
C THR A 451 25.27 -6.57 -11.98
N MET A 452 26.27 -6.51 -12.86
CA MET A 452 26.07 -6.28 -14.29
C MET A 452 26.00 -7.60 -15.05
N HIS A 453 25.06 -7.69 -15.98
CA HIS A 453 24.82 -8.85 -16.83
C HIS A 453 24.77 -8.40 -18.29
N ASP A 454 25.54 -9.08 -19.13
CA ASP A 454 25.47 -8.92 -20.59
C ASP A 454 24.62 -10.05 -21.18
N VAL A 455 23.39 -9.74 -21.57
CA VAL A 455 22.51 -10.70 -22.25
C VAL A 455 22.72 -10.54 -23.75
N LYS A 456 23.14 -11.63 -24.40
CA LYS A 456 23.33 -11.70 -25.85
C LYS A 456 22.45 -12.79 -26.43
N ALA A 457 21.53 -12.41 -27.30
CA ALA A 457 20.71 -13.36 -28.02
C ALA A 457 21.45 -13.90 -29.26
N SER A 458 21.22 -15.17 -29.58
CA SER A 458 21.76 -15.84 -30.77
C SER A 458 20.85 -15.71 -32.00
N GLN A 459 19.61 -15.29 -31.80
CA GLN A 459 18.59 -15.15 -32.83
C GLN A 459 18.55 -13.72 -33.39
N GLU A 460 18.05 -13.57 -34.62
CA GLU A 460 17.80 -12.25 -35.20
C GLU A 460 16.73 -11.49 -34.40
N PRO A 461 16.89 -10.17 -34.19
CA PRO A 461 15.92 -9.38 -33.45
C PRO A 461 14.54 -9.41 -34.10
N ARG A 462 13.53 -9.72 -33.29
CA ARG A 462 12.13 -9.70 -33.72
C ARG A 462 11.75 -8.28 -34.15
N THR A 463 11.00 -8.18 -35.23
CA THR A 463 10.49 -6.89 -35.72
C THR A 463 9.45 -6.31 -34.75
N LEU A 464 9.55 -5.00 -34.53
CA LEU A 464 8.60 -4.28 -33.68
C LEU A 464 7.28 -4.03 -34.41
N SER A 465 6.16 -4.43 -33.80
CA SER A 465 4.81 -3.96 -34.18
C SER A 465 4.29 -2.97 -33.15
N THR A 466 4.13 -1.70 -33.53
CA THR A 466 3.52 -0.67 -32.66
C THR A 466 2.11 -0.31 -33.12
N LEU A 467 1.64 0.89 -32.81
CA LEU A 467 0.32 1.39 -33.17
C LEU A 467 0.15 1.58 -34.67
N SER A 468 -1.06 1.31 -35.17
CA SER A 468 -1.46 1.82 -36.48
C SER A 468 -1.67 3.35 -36.42
N LYS A 469 -1.56 4.03 -37.57
CA LYS A 469 -1.81 5.48 -37.66
C LYS A 469 -3.22 5.84 -37.20
N GLU A 470 -4.19 4.99 -37.49
CA GLU A 470 -5.59 5.15 -37.10
C GLU A 470 -5.74 5.05 -35.58
N GLN A 471 -5.09 4.09 -34.93
CA GLN A 471 -5.10 3.95 -33.47
C GLN A 471 -4.43 5.14 -32.79
N PHE A 472 -3.28 5.60 -33.30
CA PHE A 472 -2.60 6.79 -32.80
C PHE A 472 -3.51 8.02 -32.86
N GLN A 473 -4.14 8.27 -34.01
CA GLN A 473 -5.04 9.40 -34.20
C GLN A 473 -6.33 9.29 -33.36
N ALA A 474 -6.84 8.08 -33.13
CA ALA A 474 -7.98 7.86 -32.27
C ALA A 474 -7.69 8.24 -30.80
N ILE A 475 -6.50 7.91 -30.29
CA ILE A 475 -6.06 8.32 -28.95
C ILE A 475 -5.81 9.83 -28.91
N GLU A 476 -5.16 10.40 -29.93
CA GLU A 476 -4.85 11.83 -29.98
C GLU A 476 -6.11 12.72 -30.02
N SER A 477 -7.13 12.30 -30.76
CA SER A 477 -8.39 13.04 -30.95
C SER A 477 -9.47 12.70 -29.93
N GLY A 478 -9.20 11.77 -29.01
CA GLY A 478 -10.15 11.36 -28.00
C GLY A 478 -10.50 12.50 -27.03
N LYS A 479 -11.70 12.44 -26.45
CA LYS A 479 -12.25 13.52 -25.63
C LYS A 479 -12.18 13.18 -24.15
N LEU A 480 -11.82 14.19 -23.36
CA LEU A 480 -11.81 14.07 -21.92
C LEU A 480 -13.21 13.80 -21.36
N LYS A 481 -13.28 12.95 -20.35
CA LYS A 481 -14.52 12.75 -19.61
C LYS A 481 -14.89 14.02 -18.84
N PRO A 482 -16.17 14.43 -18.80
CA PRO A 482 -16.59 15.59 -18.01
C PRO A 482 -16.32 15.41 -16.52
N LEU A 483 -15.90 16.48 -15.85
CA LEU A 483 -15.76 16.50 -14.40
C LEU A 483 -17.13 16.68 -13.74
N ASN A 484 -17.51 15.72 -12.89
CA ASN A 484 -18.72 15.81 -12.08
C ASN A 484 -18.35 16.17 -10.65
N ARG A 485 -18.65 17.42 -10.26
CA ARG A 485 -18.49 17.89 -8.88
C ARG A 485 -19.72 17.54 -8.06
N LYS A 486 -19.51 17.34 -6.76
CA LYS A 486 -20.59 17.16 -5.81
C LYS A 486 -21.35 18.47 -5.59
N VAL A 487 -22.68 18.39 -5.66
CA VAL A 487 -23.54 19.51 -5.27
C VAL A 487 -23.57 19.57 -3.75
N ILE A 488 -23.18 20.71 -3.19
CA ILE A 488 -23.08 20.90 -1.74
C ILE A 488 -24.41 21.46 -1.21
N PRO A 489 -25.09 20.78 -0.27
CA PRO A 489 -26.33 21.29 0.32
C PRO A 489 -26.12 22.61 1.05
N SER A 490 -27.09 23.52 1.04
CA SER A 490 -27.00 24.80 1.77
C SER A 490 -27.25 24.67 3.27
N GLY A 491 -28.15 23.76 3.67
CA GLY A 491 -28.49 23.46 5.07
C GLY A 491 -27.49 22.53 5.76
N ALA A 492 -27.78 22.16 7.01
CA ALA A 492 -27.03 21.13 7.72
C ALA A 492 -27.10 19.82 6.93
N ALA A 493 -25.96 19.12 6.82
CA ALA A 493 -25.87 17.90 6.02
C ALA A 493 -24.77 16.99 6.58
N PRO A 494 -24.89 15.66 6.41
CA PRO A 494 -23.83 14.74 6.80
C PRO A 494 -22.56 14.99 5.99
N LEU A 495 -21.40 14.69 6.57
CA LEU A 495 -20.10 14.85 5.91
C LEU A 495 -20.04 14.10 4.58
N SER A 496 -20.70 12.94 4.51
CA SER A 496 -20.85 12.13 3.31
C SER A 496 -21.65 12.80 2.19
N GLU A 497 -22.30 13.95 2.39
CA GLU A 497 -22.94 14.78 1.36
C GLU A 497 -22.10 16.00 0.96
N ILE A 498 -21.10 16.37 1.75
CA ILE A 498 -20.23 17.53 1.49
C ILE A 498 -18.89 17.10 0.91
N ALA A 499 -18.25 16.10 1.50
CA ALA A 499 -16.97 15.59 1.06
C ALA A 499 -17.11 14.78 -0.25
N ARG A 500 -16.15 14.92 -1.15
CA ARG A 500 -16.06 14.09 -2.37
C ARG A 500 -15.57 12.69 -2.02
N VAL A 501 -14.56 12.61 -1.16
CA VAL A 501 -13.96 11.36 -0.71
C VAL A 501 -13.95 11.36 0.81
N VAL A 502 -14.41 10.25 1.37
CA VAL A 502 -14.18 9.88 2.77
C VAL A 502 -13.64 8.45 2.70
N ARG A 503 -12.39 8.25 3.12
CA ARG A 503 -11.74 6.95 2.98
C ARG A 503 -10.86 6.65 4.17
N SER A 504 -10.54 5.37 4.31
CA SER A 504 -9.55 4.88 5.25
C SER A 504 -8.59 3.95 4.53
N LYS A 505 -7.35 3.90 5.01
CA LYS A 505 -6.28 3.09 4.40
C LYS A 505 -5.17 2.84 5.42
N ASN A 506 -4.49 1.71 5.32
CA ASN A 506 -3.26 1.46 6.09
C ASN A 506 -2.14 2.47 5.72
N SER A 507 -1.26 2.78 6.67
CA SER A 507 0.00 3.51 6.45
C SER A 507 1.11 2.72 7.13
N GLY A 508 1.67 1.76 6.39
CA GLY A 508 2.49 0.70 6.98
C GLY A 508 1.70 -0.23 7.92
N PRO A 509 2.41 -1.13 8.64
CA PRO A 509 1.77 -2.21 9.39
C PRO A 509 1.08 -1.79 10.69
N PHE A 510 1.38 -0.60 11.22
CA PHE A 510 0.96 -0.23 12.58
C PHE A 510 0.11 1.04 12.64
N GLU A 511 -0.19 1.66 11.50
CA GLU A 511 -0.98 2.88 11.43
C GLU A 511 -2.17 2.75 10.47
N LEU A 512 -3.25 3.45 10.81
CA LEU A 512 -4.47 3.57 10.02
C LEU A 512 -4.72 5.04 9.75
N THR A 513 -4.95 5.38 8.48
CA THR A 513 -5.24 6.74 8.04
C THR A 513 -6.70 6.90 7.67
N LEU A 514 -7.22 8.10 7.93
CA LEU A 514 -8.55 8.57 7.60
C LEU A 514 -8.39 9.87 6.81
N ASP A 515 -8.92 9.91 5.59
CA ASP A 515 -8.86 11.09 4.74
C ASP A 515 -10.28 11.58 4.38
N VAL A 516 -10.47 12.89 4.45
CA VAL A 516 -11.68 13.58 3.97
C VAL A 516 -11.25 14.63 2.94
N MET A 517 -11.77 14.58 1.71
CA MET A 517 -11.38 15.48 0.62
C MET A 517 -12.60 16.13 0.00
N CYS A 518 -12.51 17.42 -0.33
CA CYS A 518 -13.61 18.20 -0.92
C CYS A 518 -13.32 18.58 -2.38
N ASP A 519 -14.38 18.70 -3.20
CA ASP A 519 -14.25 19.15 -4.62
C ASP A 519 -14.00 20.66 -4.77
N THR A 520 -14.28 21.45 -3.73
CA THR A 520 -14.27 22.92 -3.77
C THR A 520 -13.75 23.51 -2.47
N GLU A 521 -13.15 24.70 -2.58
CA GLU A 521 -12.66 25.47 -1.44
C GLU A 521 -13.78 25.78 -0.44
N ASP A 522 -14.98 26.12 -0.92
CA ASP A 522 -16.12 26.46 -0.06
C ASP A 522 -16.55 25.26 0.83
N ALA A 523 -16.62 24.06 0.25
CA ALA A 523 -16.92 22.84 1.00
C ALA A 523 -15.83 22.54 2.04
N TYR A 524 -14.56 22.66 1.63
CA TYR A 524 -13.42 22.48 2.51
C TYR A 524 -13.43 23.48 3.68
N GLN A 525 -13.62 24.77 3.40
CA GLN A 525 -13.68 25.82 4.42
C GLN A 525 -14.89 25.65 5.34
N ARG A 526 -16.02 25.18 4.83
CA ARG A 526 -17.19 24.84 5.66
C ARG A 526 -16.84 23.74 6.68
N VAL A 527 -16.24 22.63 6.22
CA VAL A 527 -15.83 21.53 7.11
C VAL A 527 -14.75 21.99 8.10
N LYS A 528 -13.76 22.77 7.64
CA LYS A 528 -12.67 23.30 8.47
C LYS A 528 -13.17 24.25 9.56
N LYS A 529 -14.04 25.20 9.21
CA LYS A 529 -14.60 26.19 10.16
C LYS A 529 -15.60 25.58 11.14
N ALA A 530 -16.28 24.50 10.75
CA ALA A 530 -17.18 23.79 11.65
C ALA A 530 -16.44 23.17 12.86
N ASN A 531 -15.12 22.94 12.73
CA ASN A 531 -14.25 22.41 13.78
C ASN A 531 -14.78 21.10 14.40
N LEU A 532 -15.27 20.20 13.55
CA LEU A 532 -15.88 18.92 13.96
C LEU A 532 -14.86 17.77 13.97
N LEU A 533 -13.81 17.85 13.17
CA LEU A 533 -12.81 16.78 13.01
C LEU A 533 -11.67 16.89 14.03
N THR A 534 -12.02 17.05 15.31
CA THR A 534 -11.09 17.23 16.44
C THR A 534 -10.63 15.90 17.03
N ASN A 535 -9.57 15.91 17.85
CA ASN A 535 -9.15 14.71 18.59
C ASN A 535 -10.27 14.15 19.47
N GLU A 536 -11.07 15.00 20.13
CA GLU A 536 -12.22 14.54 20.94
C GLU A 536 -13.24 13.77 20.10
N THR A 537 -13.54 14.25 18.89
CA THR A 537 -14.44 13.56 17.97
C THR A 537 -13.88 12.20 17.57
N ILE A 538 -12.58 12.12 17.23
CA ILE A 538 -11.94 10.86 16.84
C ILE A 538 -11.90 9.87 18.01
N LYS A 539 -11.56 10.32 19.22
CA LYS A 539 -11.61 9.47 20.43
C LYS A 539 -13.00 8.88 20.65
N LYS A 540 -14.06 9.67 20.45
CA LYS A 540 -15.44 9.20 20.57
C LYS A 540 -15.81 8.19 19.47
N LEU A 541 -15.53 8.51 18.21
CA LEU A 541 -15.94 7.69 17.06
C LEU A 541 -15.16 6.38 16.93
N TYR A 542 -13.92 6.34 17.40
CA TYR A 542 -13.01 5.20 17.25
C TYR A 542 -12.58 4.58 18.58
N ARG A 543 -13.08 5.07 19.72
CA ARG A 543 -12.73 4.57 21.06
C ARG A 543 -11.23 4.51 21.35
N VAL A 544 -10.49 5.48 20.79
CA VAL A 544 -9.04 5.62 20.97
C VAL A 544 -8.71 6.67 22.04
N ARG A 545 -7.45 6.73 22.48
CA ARG A 545 -6.93 7.73 23.42
C ARG A 545 -6.08 8.77 22.68
N ASP A 546 -5.71 9.86 23.37
CA ASP A 546 -4.91 10.93 22.75
C ASP A 546 -3.56 10.43 22.21
N GLU A 547 -2.89 9.54 22.95
CA GLU A 547 -1.63 8.91 22.55
C GLU A 547 -1.74 7.99 21.33
N ASP A 548 -2.96 7.54 20.99
CA ASP A 548 -3.21 6.72 19.82
C ASP A 548 -3.43 7.57 18.55
N ILE A 549 -3.61 8.89 18.67
CA ILE A 549 -3.75 9.83 17.54
C ILE A 549 -2.38 10.40 17.18
N ILE A 550 -1.82 9.95 16.05
CA ILE A 550 -0.47 10.30 15.60
C ILE A 550 -0.48 11.64 14.86
N VAL A 551 -1.48 11.84 14.00
CA VAL A 551 -1.66 13.06 13.21
C VAL A 551 -3.14 13.38 13.14
N ASN A 552 -3.49 14.66 13.27
CA ASN A 552 -4.82 15.16 12.94
C ASN A 552 -4.69 16.59 12.42
N MET A 553 -4.82 16.78 11.11
CA MET A 553 -4.56 18.07 10.48
C MET A 553 -5.34 18.30 9.19
N TYR A 554 -5.50 19.57 8.85
CA TYR A 554 -5.96 19.99 7.54
C TYR A 554 -4.79 20.19 6.59
N PHE A 555 -4.98 19.81 5.32
CA PHE A 555 -4.00 19.96 4.25
C PHE A 555 -4.66 20.70 3.07
N GLU A 556 -4.42 22.01 3.02
CA GLU A 556 -5.01 22.94 2.06
C GLU A 556 -4.73 22.61 0.60
N PRO A 557 -3.50 22.19 0.18
CA PRO A 557 -3.22 21.94 -1.23
C PRO A 557 -4.15 20.90 -1.88
N ALA A 558 -4.68 19.97 -1.10
CA ALA A 558 -5.60 18.93 -1.57
C ALA A 558 -7.04 19.10 -1.08
N LEU A 559 -7.39 20.26 -0.50
CA LEU A 559 -8.70 20.52 0.09
C LEU A 559 -9.13 19.40 1.05
N ALA A 560 -8.17 18.94 1.85
CA ALA A 560 -8.28 17.70 2.58
C ALA A 560 -8.08 17.87 4.09
N TRP A 561 -8.63 16.92 4.83
CA TRP A 561 -8.31 16.65 6.22
C TRP A 561 -7.76 15.23 6.32
N LYS A 562 -6.78 15.05 7.20
CA LYS A 562 -6.12 13.77 7.44
C LYS A 562 -5.96 13.52 8.92
N CYS A 563 -6.36 12.33 9.34
CA CYS A 563 -6.06 11.78 10.65
C CYS A 563 -5.35 10.43 10.51
N THR A 564 -4.33 10.21 11.32
CA THR A 564 -3.61 8.94 11.40
C THR A 564 -3.64 8.48 12.84
N ILE A 565 -4.13 7.26 13.07
CA ILE A 565 -4.21 6.63 14.37
C ILE A 565 -3.40 5.35 14.41
N LYS A 566 -2.95 4.96 15.60
CA LYS A 566 -2.35 3.64 15.83
C LYS A 566 -3.39 2.54 15.58
N ARG A 567 -2.99 1.48 14.86
CA ARG A 567 -3.85 0.31 14.68
C ARG A 567 -3.97 -0.45 16.01
N PRO A 568 -5.14 -1.01 16.36
CA PRO A 568 -5.25 -1.83 17.56
C PRO A 568 -4.56 -3.20 17.42
N TRP A 569 -4.22 -3.61 16.19
CA TRP A 569 -3.43 -4.80 15.87
C TRP A 569 -2.51 -4.54 14.68
N ALA A 570 -1.41 -5.27 14.61
CA ALA A 570 -0.47 -5.20 13.50
C ALA A 570 -1.09 -5.76 12.21
N GLN A 571 -0.77 -5.14 11.08
CA GLN A 571 -1.29 -5.53 9.77
C GLN A 571 -1.00 -7.00 9.45
N GLY A 572 -2.06 -7.75 9.16
CA GLY A 572 -1.96 -9.15 8.72
C GLY A 572 -1.59 -10.14 9.83
N SER A 573 -1.56 -9.71 11.09
CA SER A 573 -1.35 -10.61 12.23
C SER A 573 -2.53 -11.56 12.46
N VAL A 574 -2.38 -12.52 13.38
CA VAL A 574 -3.48 -13.37 13.85
C VAL A 574 -4.59 -12.48 14.42
N GLY A 575 -5.84 -12.72 14.04
CA GLY A 575 -6.97 -11.89 14.45
C GLY A 575 -7.10 -10.53 13.73
N GLU A 576 -6.31 -10.27 12.67
CA GLU A 576 -6.52 -9.12 11.77
C GLU A 576 -7.94 -9.16 11.16
N ARG A 577 -8.50 -7.97 10.91
CA ARG A 577 -9.91 -7.76 10.56
C ARG A 577 -10.11 -6.95 9.28
N ASP A 578 -9.16 -6.10 8.95
CA ASP A 578 -9.14 -5.24 7.77
C ASP A 578 -7.68 -4.90 7.43
N THR A 579 -6.98 -5.83 6.79
CA THR A 579 -5.55 -5.72 6.45
C THR A 579 -5.22 -4.41 5.73
N LEU A 580 -6.12 -3.96 4.85
CA LEU A 580 -5.93 -2.73 4.08
C LEU A 580 -6.51 -1.49 4.77
N GLY A 581 -7.24 -1.65 5.88
CA GLY A 581 -7.88 -0.56 6.61
C GLY A 581 -8.96 0.16 5.80
N THR A 582 -9.64 -0.53 4.88
CA THR A 582 -10.52 0.09 3.86
C THR A 582 -11.91 0.47 4.37
N GLN A 583 -12.39 -0.13 5.46
CA GLN A 583 -13.76 0.05 5.95
C GLN A 583 -13.86 0.88 7.23
N GLN A 584 -12.73 1.41 7.71
CA GLN A 584 -12.66 2.17 8.96
C GLN A 584 -13.18 3.61 8.82
N HIS A 585 -13.49 4.09 7.63
CA HIS A 585 -13.95 5.46 7.38
C HIS A 585 -15.43 5.69 7.70
N ALA A 586 -16.22 4.62 7.83
CA ALA A 586 -17.67 4.68 7.93
C ALA A 586 -18.19 5.59 9.07
N PRO A 587 -17.60 5.60 10.29
CA PRO A 587 -18.08 6.48 11.36
C PRO A 587 -18.01 7.98 11.04
N LEU A 588 -17.18 8.40 10.08
CA LEU A 588 -17.08 9.80 9.67
C LEU A 588 -18.26 10.24 8.79
N LEU A 589 -18.93 9.31 8.12
CA LEU A 589 -19.91 9.61 7.07
C LEU A 589 -21.14 10.36 7.60
N THR A 590 -21.51 10.11 8.85
CA THR A 590 -22.72 10.63 9.50
C THR A 590 -22.46 11.87 10.35
N ILE A 591 -21.20 12.36 10.42
CA ILE A 591 -20.89 13.61 11.13
C ILE A 591 -21.69 14.75 10.50
N GLU A 592 -22.57 15.37 11.28
CA GLU A 592 -23.43 16.45 10.80
C GLU A 592 -22.64 17.76 10.73
N VAL A 593 -22.53 18.33 9.52
CA VAL A 593 -21.83 19.59 9.27
C VAL A 593 -22.85 20.72 9.14
N PRO A 594 -22.75 21.77 9.99
CA PRO A 594 -23.72 22.86 10.00
C PRO A 594 -23.67 23.70 8.72
N PRO A 595 -24.70 24.53 8.42
CA PRO A 595 -24.72 25.43 7.28
C PRO A 595 -23.49 26.35 7.19
N ALA A 596 -23.17 26.83 5.99
CA ALA A 596 -22.10 27.80 5.83
C ALA A 596 -22.41 29.11 6.59
N GLY A 597 -21.51 29.55 7.47
CA GLY A 597 -21.62 30.82 8.21
C GLY A 597 -22.27 30.76 9.59
N SER A 598 -22.81 29.61 10.02
CA SER A 598 -23.25 29.43 11.41
C SER A 598 -22.07 29.16 12.35
N LYS A 599 -22.05 29.78 13.53
CA LYS A 599 -21.09 29.45 14.60
C LYS A 599 -21.35 28.02 15.13
N SER A 600 -20.29 27.33 15.52
CA SER A 600 -20.32 25.95 16.05
C SER A 600 -21.35 25.79 17.18
N VAL A 601 -22.23 24.79 17.06
CA VAL A 601 -23.03 24.28 18.18
C VAL A 601 -22.33 23.02 18.70
N PRO A 602 -22.09 22.86 20.02
CA PRO A 602 -21.53 21.62 20.56
C PRO A 602 -22.48 20.45 20.28
N ILE A 603 -21.92 19.31 19.90
CA ILE A 603 -22.68 18.08 19.61
C ILE A 603 -23.48 17.67 20.86
N ILE A 604 -24.80 17.83 20.82
CA ILE A 604 -25.75 17.20 21.75
C ILE A 604 -26.18 15.87 21.14
N GLY A 605 -25.97 14.79 21.91
CA GLY A 605 -26.45 13.41 21.81
C GLY A 605 -27.12 12.91 20.53
N ALA A 606 -26.50 11.90 19.89
CA ALA A 606 -27.27 10.85 19.24
C ALA A 606 -27.87 9.95 20.35
N SER A 607 -29.15 9.66 20.20
CA SER A 607 -29.99 8.83 21.08
C SER A 607 -29.41 7.44 21.34
N ALA A 608 -29.81 6.90 22.50
CA ALA A 608 -29.50 5.59 23.06
C ALA A 608 -29.69 4.40 22.12
#